data_AF-A0A382RDH5-F1
#
_entry.id   AF-A0A382RDH5-F1
#
_cell.length_a   1.000
_cell.length_b   1.000
_cell.length_c   1.000
_cell.angle_alpha   90.00
_cell.angle_beta   90.00
_cell.angle_gamma   90.00
#
_symmetry.space_group_name_H-M   'P 1'
#
loop_
_entity.id
_entity.type
_entity.pdbx_description
1 polymer ?
#
loop_
_entity_poly.entity_id
_entity_poly.type
_entity_poly.pdbx_seq_one_letter_code
_entity_poly.pdbx_strand_id
1 'polypeptide(L)' 'MRTILSMFSKSPFKPLVSHIDKVNECVNLINPLFEAYQSNNYEKVEEIAKNISELEHKA' A
#
# COMPACT_ATOMS: atom_id res chain seq x y z
N MET A 1 6.40 39.57 -9.98
CA MET A 1 6.91 39.31 -8.62
C MET A 1 6.59 37.87 -8.31
N ARG A 2 7.58 36.96 -8.25
CA ARG A 2 7.32 35.53 -7.99
C ARG A 2 7.20 35.36 -6.48
N THR A 3 5.99 35.07 -6.00
CA THR A 3 5.67 34.91 -4.58
C THR A 3 6.38 33.66 -4.05
N ILE A 4 7.00 33.73 -2.87
CA ILE A 4 7.71 32.61 -2.19
C ILE A 4 6.83 31.35 -2.12
N LEU A 5 5.50 31.51 -2.12
CA LEU A 5 4.51 30.43 -2.19
C LEU A 5 4.63 29.52 -3.44
N SER A 6 5.14 30.03 -4.57
CA SER A 6 5.35 29.21 -5.79
C SER A 6 6.54 28.25 -5.66
N MET A 7 7.42 28.45 -4.68
CA MET A 7 8.52 27.54 -4.37
C MET A 7 8.07 26.36 -3.49
N PHE A 8 6.91 26.46 -2.85
CA PHE A 8 6.21 25.34 -2.20
C PHE A 8 5.17 24.71 -3.13
N SER A 9 5.39 24.80 -4.46
CA SER A 9 4.58 24.07 -5.42
C SER A 9 4.66 22.58 -5.08
N LYS A 10 3.48 21.97 -4.89
CA LYS A 10 3.33 20.57 -4.47
C LYS A 10 4.30 19.72 -5.30
N SER A 11 5.14 18.93 -4.64
CA SER A 11 6.06 18.02 -5.32
C SER A 11 5.31 17.26 -6.41
N PRO A 12 5.77 17.29 -7.68
CA PRO A 12 5.11 16.59 -8.77
C PRO A 12 5.08 15.07 -8.56
N PHE A 13 5.87 14.57 -7.60
CA PHE A 13 5.92 13.18 -7.16
C PHE A 13 4.91 12.84 -6.07
N LYS A 14 4.09 13.78 -5.59
CA LYS A 14 3.08 13.51 -4.55
C LYS A 14 2.13 12.34 -4.90
N PRO A 15 1.69 12.17 -6.17
CA PRO A 15 0.94 10.97 -6.57
C PRO A 15 1.77 9.68 -6.47
N LEU A 16 3.06 9.73 -6.80
CA LEU A 16 3.97 8.58 -6.72
C LEU A 16 4.24 8.18 -5.27
N VAL A 17 4.42 9.16 -4.36
CA VAL A 17 4.55 8.90 -2.93
C VAL A 17 3.28 8.24 -2.38
N SER A 18 2.10 8.75 -2.76
CA SER A 18 0.84 8.13 -2.35
C SER A 18 0.66 6.71 -2.89
N HIS A 19 1.20 6.39 -4.07
CA HIS A 19 1.19 5.04 -4.60
C HIS A 19 2.17 4.13 -3.85
N ILE A 20 3.36 4.63 -3.50
CA ILE A 20 4.34 3.93 -2.65
C ILE A 20 3.73 3.60 -1.27
N ASP A 21 2.96 4.52 -0.69
CA ASP A 21 2.28 4.27 0.58
C ASP A 21 1.30 3.08 0.46
N LYS A 22 0.50 3.03 -0.60
CA LYS A 22 -0.41 1.89 -0.86
C LYS A 22 0.32 0.58 -1.13
N VAL A 23 1.44 0.63 -1.86
CA VAL A 23 2.30 -0.56 -2.08
C VAL A 23 2.86 -1.05 -0.75
N ASN A 24 3.29 -0.15 0.14
CA ASN A 24 3.73 -0.52 1.49
C ASN A 24 2.59 -1.17 2.29
N GLU A 25 1.35 -0.68 2.18
CA GLU A 25 0.18 -1.32 2.80
C GLU A 25 -0.01 -2.76 2.31
N CYS A 26 0.12 -3.01 1.00
CA CYS A 26 0.07 -4.37 0.44
C CYS A 26 1.20 -5.27 0.98
N VAL A 27 2.44 -4.75 1.03
CA VAL A 27 3.60 -5.52 1.51
C VAL A 27 3.47 -5.85 3.00
N ASN A 28 2.90 -4.96 3.80
CA ASN A 28 2.67 -5.21 5.22
C ASN A 28 1.72 -6.37 5.49
N LEU A 29 0.81 -6.68 4.56
CA LEU A 29 -0.10 -7.84 4.64
C LEU A 29 0.56 -9.18 4.31
N ILE A 30 1.77 -9.18 3.75
CA ILE A 30 2.53 -10.41 3.49
C ILE A 30 2.93 -11.10 4.80
N ASN A 31 3.28 -10.34 5.84
CA ASN A 31 3.59 -10.89 7.17
C ASN A 31 2.43 -11.71 7.77
N PRO A 32 1.19 -11.16 7.92
CA PRO A 32 0.07 -11.93 8.45
C PRO A 32 -0.38 -13.07 7.52
N LEU A 33 -0.16 -12.96 6.20
CA LEU A 33 -0.39 -14.06 5.26
C LEU A 33 0.51 -15.26 5.60
N PHE A 34 1.81 -15.02 5.81
CA PHE A 34 2.77 -16.07 6.19
C PHE A 34 2.51 -16.62 7.59
N GLU A 35 2.11 -15.79 8.56
CA GLU A 35 1.71 -16.26 9.90
C GLU A 35 0.46 -17.17 9.83
N ALA A 36 -0.54 -16.81 9.02
CA ALA A 36 -1.73 -17.62 8.79
C ALA A 36 -1.37 -18.95 8.12
N TYR A 37 -0.45 -18.92 7.15
CA TYR A 37 0.06 -20.11 6.46
C TYR A 37 0.81 -21.03 7.43
N GLN A 38 1.69 -20.49 8.27
CA GLN A 38 2.43 -21.25 9.28
C GLN A 38 1.50 -21.87 10.33
N SER A 39 0.38 -21.21 10.62
CA SER A 39 -0.66 -21.70 11.53
C SER A 39 -1.61 -22.73 10.88
N ASN A 40 -1.37 -23.15 9.63
CA ASN A 40 -2.24 -24.01 8.81
C ASN A 40 -3.69 -23.48 8.67
N ASN A 41 -3.89 -22.18 8.83
CA ASN A 41 -5.21 -21.55 8.71
C ASN A 41 -5.42 -21.06 7.28
N TYR A 42 -5.73 -21.99 6.38
CA TYR A 42 -5.86 -21.73 4.95
C TYR A 42 -7.04 -20.82 4.59
N GLU A 43 -8.14 -20.86 5.36
CA GLU A 43 -9.27 -19.92 5.18
C GLU A 43 -8.81 -18.47 5.38
N LYS A 44 -7.99 -18.24 6.42
CA LYS A 44 -7.43 -16.92 6.71
C LYS A 44 -6.37 -16.49 5.70
N VAL A 45 -5.63 -17.44 5.13
CA VAL A 45 -4.70 -17.16 4.01
C VAL A 45 -5.48 -16.67 2.79
N GLU A 46 -6.59 -17.33 2.43
CA GLU A 46 -7.41 -16.93 1.28
C GLU A 46 -8.04 -15.54 1.50
N GLU A 47 -8.54 -15.26 2.70
CA GLU A 47 -9.08 -13.94 3.07
C GLU A 47 -8.03 -12.83 2.93
N ILE A 48 -6.82 -13.05 3.48
CA ILE A 48 -5.73 -12.07 3.40
C ILE A 48 -5.26 -11.89 1.95
N ALA A 49 -5.15 -12.96 1.17
CA ALA A 49 -4.77 -12.90 -0.24
C ALA A 49 -5.78 -12.09 -1.06
N LYS A 50 -7.08 -12.26 -0.80
CA LYS A 50 -8.14 -11.47 -1.43
C LYS A 50 -8.03 -9.99 -1.06
N ASN A 51 -7.79 -9.69 0.21
CA ASN A 51 -7.59 -8.31 0.68
C ASN A 51 -6.36 -7.65 0.02
N ILE A 52 -5.26 -8.39 -0.17
CA ILE A 52 -4.06 -7.90 -0.89
C ILE A 52 -4.41 -7.56 -2.34
N SER A 53 -5.13 -8.45 -3.04
CA SER A 53 -5.51 -8.23 -4.45
C SER A 53 -6.46 -7.03 -4.62
N GLU A 54 -7.39 -6.80 -3.69
CA GLU A 54 -8.26 -5.62 -3.70
C GLU A 54 -7.49 -4.32 -3.43
N LEU A 55 -6.47 -4.34 -2.56
CA LEU A 55 -5.62 -3.18 -2.29
C LEU A 55 -4.71 -2.86 -3.47
N GLU A 56 -4.13 -3.88 -4.11
CA GLU A 56 -3.34 -3.73 -5.33
C GLU A 56 -4.18 -3.12 -6.46
N HIS A 57 -5.43 -3.56 -6.63
CA HIS A 57 -6.32 -2.99 -7.64
C HIS A 57 -6.71 -1.53 -7.38
N LYS A 58 -6.69 -1.09 -6.12
CA LYS A 58 -6.98 0.30 -5.72
C LYS A 58 -5.75 1.20 -5.80
N ALA A 59 -4.54 0.64 -5.94
CA ALA A 59 -3.28 1.37 -5.91
C ALA A 59 -3.00 2.11 -7.21
#